data_AF-A0A1V9K044-F1
#
_entry.id   AF-A0A1V9K044-F1
#
_cell.length_a   1.000
_cell.length_b   1.000
_cell.length_c   1.000
_cell.angle_alpha   90.00
_cell.angle_beta   90.00
_cell.angle_gamma   90.00
#
_symmetry.space_group_name_H-M   'P 1'
#
loop_
_entity.id
_entity.type
_entity.pdbx_description
1 polymer ?
#
loop_
_entity_poly.entity_id
_entity_poly.type
_entity_poly.pdbx_seq_one_letter_code
_entity_poly.pdbx_strand_id
1 'polypeptide(L)'
;MTYKFPFDVDTVAYSSPPPCGRLTKRGTACQQSPLAYWRLPKREGRPRSCLRHLTSEERAEYDREVAAAEAAEQEVRRRIEGMAPACWSWDLPNEVALRDSDPDVHGLAVIEEWQASRCAICSATTTLVTDHDHATGLVRGLLCQRCNTAEAFRDAGPYRRYRERPPAAILTVQARYWNPLAKASEDIGL
;
A
#
# COMPACT_ATOMS: atom_id res chain seq x y z
N MET A 1 -17.99 -4.30 -21.12
CA MET A 1 -18.55 -5.10 -20.00
C MET A 1 -18.44 -4.29 -18.72
N THR A 2 -19.55 -3.70 -18.29
CA THR A 2 -19.66 -2.87 -17.09
C THR A 2 -19.80 -3.78 -15.88
N TYR A 3 -18.77 -3.81 -15.03
CA TYR A 3 -18.77 -4.59 -13.79
C TYR A 3 -19.68 -3.90 -12.76
N LYS A 4 -20.85 -4.49 -12.47
CA LYS A 4 -21.72 -4.07 -11.36
C LYS A 4 -21.25 -4.77 -10.09
N PHE A 5 -20.85 -4.01 -9.07
CA PHE A 5 -20.63 -4.53 -7.72
C PHE A 5 -21.98 -4.94 -7.10
N PRO A 6 -22.13 -6.18 -6.58
CA PRO A 6 -23.30 -6.58 -5.83
C PRO A 6 -23.02 -6.35 -4.34
N PHE A 7 -23.08 -5.10 -3.90
CA PHE A 7 -23.27 -4.79 -2.49
C PHE A 7 -24.38 -3.75 -2.44
N ASP A 8 -25.56 -4.18 -2.00
CA ASP A 8 -26.56 -3.29 -1.44
C ASP A 8 -25.91 -2.60 -0.23
N VAL A 9 -25.32 -1.43 -0.48
CA VAL A 9 -25.12 -0.45 0.57
C VAL A 9 -26.49 0.15 0.80
N ASP A 10 -27.18 -0.31 1.85
CA ASP A 10 -28.34 0.41 2.38
C ASP A 10 -27.97 1.89 2.44
N THR A 11 -28.58 2.69 1.58
CA THR A 11 -28.42 4.13 1.53
C THR A 11 -29.18 4.71 2.71
N VAL A 12 -28.65 4.48 3.92
CA VAL A 12 -29.09 5.21 5.10
C VAL A 12 -28.80 6.68 4.79
N ALA A 13 -29.86 7.44 4.52
CA ALA A 13 -29.78 8.87 4.28
C ALA A 13 -29.05 9.49 5.49
N TYR A 14 -27.78 9.84 5.29
CA TYR A 14 -26.97 10.45 6.33
C TYR A 14 -27.43 11.90 6.48
N SER A 15 -28.46 12.11 7.28
CA SER A 15 -28.85 13.45 7.69
C SER A 15 -27.67 14.05 8.46
N SER A 16 -27.23 15.23 8.03
CA SER A 16 -26.15 15.91 8.74
C SER A 16 -26.58 16.14 10.18
N PRO A 17 -25.73 15.84 11.18
CA PRO A 17 -26.11 16.01 12.57
C PRO A 17 -26.45 17.48 12.81
N PRO A 18 -27.50 17.79 13.58
CA PRO A 18 -27.92 19.18 13.73
C PRO A 18 -26.87 19.94 14.56
N PRO A 19 -26.81 21.28 14.44
CA PRO A 19 -25.71 22.09 14.97
C PRO A 19 -25.56 21.97 16.50
N CYS A 20 -24.44 22.51 16.99
CA CYS A 20 -23.98 22.37 18.36
C CYS A 20 -25.02 22.72 19.43
N GLY A 21 -25.80 23.78 19.20
CA GLY A 21 -26.90 24.20 20.07
C GLY A 21 -26.49 24.81 21.43
N ARG A 22 -25.24 24.65 21.89
CA ARG A 22 -24.78 25.22 23.17
C ARG A 22 -24.71 26.74 23.16
N LEU A 23 -24.96 27.36 24.31
CA LEU A 23 -24.92 28.80 24.46
C LEU A 23 -23.49 29.33 24.29
N THR A 24 -23.36 30.36 23.45
CA THR A 24 -22.11 31.11 23.33
C THR A 24 -21.94 32.09 24.51
N LYS A 25 -20.77 32.73 24.62
CA LYS A 25 -20.54 33.83 25.58
C LYS A 25 -21.56 34.97 25.48
N ARG A 26 -22.27 35.10 24.35
CA ARG A 26 -23.31 36.12 24.11
C ARG A 26 -24.73 35.61 24.42
N GLY A 27 -24.88 34.40 24.95
CA GLY A 27 -26.19 33.80 25.27
C GLY A 27 -26.98 33.29 24.07
N THR A 28 -26.40 33.26 22.86
CA THR A 28 -27.05 32.72 21.65
C THR A 28 -26.67 31.26 21.40
N ALA A 29 -27.53 30.48 20.74
CA ALA A 29 -27.25 29.08 20.41
C ALA A 29 -26.17 28.93 19.32
N CYS A 30 -25.20 28.05 19.56
CA CYS A 30 -24.09 27.80 18.65
C CYS A 30 -24.54 27.04 17.39
N GLN A 31 -24.27 27.63 16.23
CA GLN A 31 -24.58 27.05 14.91
C GLN A 31 -23.43 26.24 14.30
N GLN A 32 -22.33 26.06 15.02
CA GLN A 32 -21.20 25.25 14.54
C GLN A 32 -21.63 23.79 14.43
N SER A 33 -21.09 23.09 13.43
CA SER A 33 -21.30 21.65 13.33
C SER A 33 -20.80 20.98 14.62
N PRO A 34 -21.55 20.02 15.19
CA PRO A 34 -20.99 19.13 16.19
C PRO A 34 -19.74 18.49 15.62
N LEU A 35 -18.88 18.04 16.51
CA LEU A 35 -17.60 17.49 16.15
C LEU A 35 -17.67 16.50 14.96
N ALA A 36 -17.05 16.88 13.85
CA ALA A 36 -16.88 16.06 12.67
C ALA A 36 -15.54 15.33 12.77
N TYR A 37 -15.58 14.03 13.04
CA TYR A 37 -14.38 13.24 13.29
C TYR A 37 -14.09 12.30 12.12
N TRP A 38 -13.21 12.69 11.20
CA TRP A 38 -12.77 11.78 10.13
C TRP A 38 -11.86 10.65 10.66
N ARG A 39 -11.21 10.86 11.82
CA ARG A 39 -10.25 9.91 12.43
C ARG A 39 -10.81 9.09 13.60
N LEU A 40 -12.02 9.37 14.08
CA LEU A 40 -12.62 8.62 15.19
C LEU A 40 -13.75 7.72 14.69
N PRO A 41 -13.94 6.53 15.29
CA PRO A 41 -15.05 5.65 14.93
C PRO A 41 -16.39 6.35 15.17
N LYS A 42 -17.30 6.23 14.20
CA LYS A 42 -18.69 6.69 14.37
C LYS A 42 -19.33 5.86 15.49
N ARG A 43 -19.83 6.53 16.52
CA ARG A 43 -20.53 5.89 17.65
C ARG A 43 -21.75 6.71 18.03
N GLU A 44 -22.82 6.03 18.41
CA GLU A 44 -23.99 6.66 19.00
C GLU A 44 -23.66 7.26 20.38
N GLY A 45 -24.42 8.26 20.81
CA GLY A 45 -24.27 8.88 22.13
C GLY A 45 -23.17 9.95 22.25
N ARG A 46 -22.46 10.29 21.17
CA ARG A 46 -21.46 11.37 21.20
C ARG A 46 -22.11 12.72 21.56
N PRO A 47 -21.41 13.57 22.34
CA PRO A 47 -21.89 14.91 22.63
C PRO A 47 -22.16 15.68 21.34
N ARG A 48 -23.29 16.38 21.32
CA ARG A 48 -23.64 17.30 20.22
C ARG A 48 -22.85 18.61 20.29
N SER A 49 -21.96 18.79 21.25
CA SER A 49 -21.08 19.96 21.37
C SER A 49 -20.05 20.01 20.23
N CYS A 50 -19.74 21.22 19.76
CA CYS A 50 -18.53 21.45 18.96
C CYS A 50 -17.30 21.50 19.87
N LEU A 51 -16.09 21.39 19.31
CA LEU A 51 -14.81 21.42 20.07
C LEU A 51 -14.71 22.58 21.06
N ARG A 52 -15.23 23.75 20.68
CA ARG A 52 -15.16 24.98 21.48
C ARG A 52 -16.10 24.99 22.67
N HIS A 53 -17.14 24.16 22.64
CA HIS A 53 -18.16 24.10 23.68
C HIS A 53 -18.19 22.73 24.35
N LEU A 54 -17.10 21.96 24.33
CA LEU A 54 -17.01 20.76 25.17
C LEU A 54 -16.94 21.17 26.64
N THR A 55 -17.59 20.40 27.53
CA THR A 55 -17.27 20.49 28.96
C THR A 55 -15.86 19.94 29.21
N SER A 56 -15.31 20.18 30.39
CA SER A 56 -14.00 19.60 30.76
C SER A 56 -14.01 18.07 30.72
N GLU A 57 -15.13 17.43 31.10
CA GLU A 57 -15.31 15.99 31.05
C GLU A 57 -15.36 15.47 29.61
N GLU A 58 -16.16 16.11 28.75
CA GLU A 58 -16.27 15.76 27.33
C GLU A 58 -14.96 16.01 26.57
N ARG A 59 -14.21 17.05 26.95
CA ARG A 59 -12.87 17.34 26.43
C ARG A 59 -11.91 16.21 26.77
N ALA A 60 -11.88 15.79 28.03
CA ALA A 60 -11.01 14.71 28.47
C ALA A 60 -11.37 13.37 27.79
N GLU A 61 -12.65 13.09 27.58
CA GLU A 61 -13.09 11.91 26.82
C GLU A 61 -12.66 11.97 25.36
N TYR A 62 -12.90 13.09 24.68
CA TYR A 62 -12.45 13.29 23.31
C TYR A 62 -10.93 13.10 23.17
N ASP A 63 -10.14 13.69 24.07
CA ASP A 63 -8.68 13.59 24.00
C ASP A 63 -8.19 12.16 24.20
N ARG A 64 -8.84 11.39 25.09
CA ARG A 64 -8.58 9.95 25.22
C ARG A 64 -8.90 9.18 23.94
N GLU A 65 -10.01 9.47 23.28
CA GLU A 65 -10.38 8.80 22.03
C GLU A 65 -9.41 9.13 20.89
N VAL A 66 -9.02 10.40 20.75
CA VAL A 66 -8.03 10.84 19.75
C VAL A 66 -6.69 10.16 20.00
N ALA A 67 -6.20 10.19 21.25
CA ALA A 67 -4.96 9.53 21.60
C ALA A 67 -5.00 8.02 21.32
N ALA A 68 -6.13 7.35 21.61
CA ALA A 68 -6.31 5.93 21.31
C ALA A 68 -6.32 5.64 19.80
N ALA A 69 -6.98 6.49 19.00
CA ALA A 69 -7.01 6.35 17.55
C ALA A 69 -5.62 6.59 16.92
N GLU A 70 -4.90 7.61 17.39
CA GLU A 70 -3.52 7.88 16.97
C GLU A 70 -2.57 6.74 17.35
N ALA A 71 -2.71 6.19 18.56
CA ALA A 71 -1.93 5.03 18.99
C ALA A 71 -2.21 3.79 18.13
N ALA A 72 -3.47 3.57 17.75
CA ALA A 72 -3.84 2.49 16.84
C ALA A 72 -3.26 2.70 15.41
N GLU A 73 -3.31 3.93 14.89
CA GLU A 73 -2.70 4.29 13.60
C GLU A 73 -1.18 4.08 13.62
N GLN A 74 -0.51 4.50 14.69
CA GLN A 74 0.92 4.27 14.91
C GLN A 74 1.26 2.78 14.95
N GLU A 75 0.44 1.96 15.62
CA GLU A 75 0.65 0.52 15.67
C GLU A 75 0.51 -0.13 14.29
N VAL A 76 -0.52 0.23 13.52
CA VAL A 76 -0.67 -0.24 12.13
C VAL A 76 0.53 0.17 11.28
N ARG A 77 1.00 1.42 11.42
CA ARG A 77 2.18 1.91 10.71
C ARG A 77 3.43 1.09 11.06
N ARG A 78 3.70 0.86 12.36
CA ARG A 78 4.82 0.04 12.81
C ARG A 78 4.78 -1.37 12.23
N ARG A 79 3.59 -1.99 12.17
CA ARG A 79 3.41 -3.30 11.55
C ARG A 79 3.79 -3.27 10.07
N ILE A 80 3.26 -2.32 9.30
CA ILE A 80 3.58 -2.19 7.87
C ILE A 80 5.07 -1.93 7.65
N GLU A 81 5.70 -1.07 8.45
CA GLU A 81 7.13 -0.79 8.39
C GLU A 81 7.99 -2.04 8.70
N GLY A 82 7.50 -2.90 9.59
CA GLY A 82 8.13 -4.17 9.95
C GLY A 82 7.93 -5.30 8.94
N MET A 83 6.97 -5.21 8.02
CA MET A 83 6.66 -6.28 7.07
C MET A 83 7.78 -6.46 6.03
N ALA A 84 8.27 -7.69 5.91
CA ALA A 84 9.13 -8.12 4.81
C ALA A 84 8.29 -8.35 3.53
N PRO A 85 8.87 -8.17 2.33
CA PRO A 85 8.25 -8.66 1.10
C PRO A 85 8.16 -10.18 1.15
N ALA A 86 7.12 -10.74 0.55
CA ALA A 86 6.84 -12.17 0.65
C ALA A 86 7.97 -13.05 0.09
N CYS A 87 8.70 -12.59 -0.92
CA CYS A 87 9.81 -13.33 -1.52
C CYS A 87 10.95 -13.66 -0.54
N TRP A 88 11.06 -12.93 0.58
CA TRP A 88 12.10 -13.19 1.58
C TRP A 88 11.86 -14.47 2.39
N SER A 89 10.66 -15.03 2.35
CA SER A 89 10.33 -16.28 3.04
C SER A 89 10.26 -17.48 2.09
N TRP A 90 10.67 -17.36 0.83
CA TRP A 90 10.65 -18.45 -0.13
C TRP A 90 11.97 -19.20 -0.13
N ASP A 91 11.89 -20.52 -0.31
CA ASP A 91 13.08 -21.37 -0.40
C ASP A 91 13.92 -21.03 -1.64
N LEU A 92 15.24 -21.11 -1.51
CA LEU A 92 16.14 -20.92 -2.64
C LEU A 92 16.09 -22.14 -3.57
N PRO A 93 16.20 -21.94 -4.89
CA PRO A 93 16.34 -23.05 -5.83
C PRO A 93 17.67 -23.77 -5.61
N ASN A 94 17.70 -25.09 -5.83
CA ASN A 94 18.92 -25.88 -5.72
C ASN A 94 20.00 -25.37 -6.69
N GLU A 95 21.28 -25.46 -6.28
CA GLU A 95 22.48 -24.89 -6.97
C GLU A 95 22.62 -25.21 -8.47
N VAL A 96 21.88 -26.20 -8.98
CA VAL A 96 21.98 -26.73 -10.34
C VAL A 96 21.40 -25.77 -11.40
N ALA A 97 20.54 -24.81 -11.03
CA ALA A 97 19.84 -23.92 -11.98
C ALA A 97 20.62 -22.65 -12.40
N LEU A 98 21.76 -22.34 -11.79
CA LEU A 98 22.47 -21.06 -11.98
C LEU A 98 23.69 -21.14 -12.91
N ARG A 99 24.01 -22.30 -13.48
CA ARG A 99 25.38 -22.61 -13.92
C ARG A 99 25.72 -22.51 -15.40
N ASP A 100 24.82 -22.17 -16.32
CA ASP A 100 25.21 -22.31 -17.74
C ASP A 100 24.51 -21.40 -18.75
N SER A 101 24.37 -20.10 -18.48
CA SER A 101 23.69 -19.22 -19.45
C SER A 101 24.15 -17.77 -19.41
N ASP A 102 24.11 -17.16 -20.59
CA ASP A 102 24.35 -15.74 -20.84
C ASP A 102 23.60 -14.87 -19.80
N PRO A 103 24.32 -14.02 -19.04
CA PRO A 103 23.75 -13.22 -17.97
C PRO A 103 22.71 -12.20 -18.46
N ASP A 104 22.67 -11.84 -19.74
CA ASP A 104 21.68 -10.90 -20.26
C ASP A 104 20.35 -11.58 -20.65
N VAL A 105 20.32 -12.91 -20.90
CA VAL A 105 19.16 -13.61 -21.48
C VAL A 105 18.45 -14.57 -20.51
N HIS A 106 19.14 -15.12 -19.49
CA HIS A 106 18.53 -16.14 -18.61
C HIS A 106 18.03 -15.65 -17.25
N GLY A 107 18.49 -14.50 -16.74
CA GLY A 107 18.13 -14.10 -15.38
C GLY A 107 16.62 -13.87 -15.17
N LEU A 108 15.91 -13.40 -16.20
CA LEU A 108 14.45 -13.22 -16.11
C LEU A 108 13.72 -14.56 -16.02
N ALA A 109 14.13 -15.57 -16.79
CA ALA A 109 13.53 -16.90 -16.75
C ALA A 109 13.73 -17.57 -15.37
N VAL A 110 14.92 -17.43 -14.77
CA VAL A 110 15.20 -17.93 -13.43
C VAL A 110 14.32 -17.24 -12.38
N ILE A 111 14.12 -15.93 -12.51
CA ILE A 111 13.19 -15.16 -11.67
C ILE A 111 11.76 -15.67 -11.86
N GLU A 112 11.28 -15.80 -13.11
CA GLU A 112 9.93 -16.27 -13.43
C GLU A 112 9.64 -17.64 -12.82
N GLU A 113 10.56 -18.59 -12.99
CA GLU A 113 10.46 -19.94 -12.45
C GLU A 113 10.40 -19.92 -10.92
N TRP A 114 11.34 -19.23 -10.26
CA TRP A 114 11.38 -19.16 -8.80
C TRP A 114 10.16 -18.46 -8.20
N GLN A 115 9.68 -17.39 -8.85
CA GLN A 115 8.51 -16.67 -8.40
C GLN A 115 7.21 -17.49 -8.58
N ALA A 116 7.20 -18.46 -9.50
CA ALA A 116 6.09 -19.37 -9.75
C ALA A 116 4.75 -18.63 -9.88
N SER A 117 4.72 -17.56 -10.69
CA SER A 117 3.56 -16.69 -10.90
C SER A 117 3.02 -16.00 -9.63
N ARG A 118 3.87 -15.78 -8.62
CA ARG A 118 3.53 -15.03 -7.39
C ARG A 118 4.24 -13.67 -7.36
N CYS A 119 3.51 -12.64 -6.96
CA CYS A 119 4.07 -11.32 -6.68
C CYS A 119 5.15 -11.39 -5.59
N ALA A 120 6.35 -10.85 -5.85
CA ALA A 120 7.45 -10.87 -4.88
C ALA A 120 7.14 -10.13 -3.56
N ILE A 121 6.26 -9.12 -3.60
CA ILE A 121 5.93 -8.33 -2.41
C ILE A 121 4.79 -8.97 -1.58
N CYS A 122 3.72 -9.44 -2.22
CA CYS A 122 2.50 -9.86 -1.52
C CYS A 122 2.04 -11.30 -1.78
N SER A 123 2.80 -12.10 -2.55
CA SER A 123 2.47 -13.47 -2.97
C SER A 123 1.21 -13.66 -3.81
N ALA A 124 0.51 -12.59 -4.20
CA ALA A 124 -0.70 -12.72 -5.02
C ALA A 124 -0.39 -13.40 -6.37
N THR A 125 -1.19 -14.41 -6.71
CA THR A 125 -1.15 -15.14 -7.99
C THR A 125 -2.12 -14.50 -8.99
N THR A 126 -1.64 -13.45 -9.66
CA THR A 126 -2.40 -12.68 -10.66
C THR A 126 -1.49 -12.33 -11.82
N THR A 127 -1.97 -11.58 -12.81
CA THR A 127 -1.11 -11.06 -13.87
C THR A 127 0.01 -10.21 -13.26
N LEU A 128 1.25 -10.63 -13.51
CA LEU A 128 2.44 -9.95 -13.04
C LEU A 128 3.01 -9.05 -14.14
N VAL A 129 3.74 -8.04 -13.70
CA VAL A 129 4.52 -7.14 -14.54
C VAL A 129 5.97 -7.16 -14.08
N THR A 130 6.89 -6.94 -15.01
CA THR A 130 8.33 -6.90 -14.74
C THR A 130 8.71 -5.57 -14.12
N ASP A 131 9.09 -5.63 -12.85
CA ASP A 131 9.60 -4.49 -12.10
C ASP A 131 11.11 -4.35 -12.32
N HIS A 132 11.56 -3.12 -12.51
CA HIS A 132 12.95 -2.81 -12.82
C HIS A 132 13.40 -1.49 -12.19
N ASP A 133 14.70 -1.38 -11.95
CA ASP A 133 15.30 -0.14 -11.51
C ASP A 133 15.38 0.84 -12.69
N HIS A 134 14.76 2.02 -12.53
CA HIS A 134 14.67 3.00 -13.62
C HIS A 134 16.01 3.70 -13.93
N ALA A 135 17.01 3.63 -13.05
CA ALA A 135 18.32 4.23 -13.29
C ALA A 135 19.23 3.30 -14.11
N THR A 136 19.15 2.00 -13.86
CA THR A 136 20.03 0.97 -14.45
C THR A 136 19.34 0.15 -15.54
N GLY A 137 18.00 0.11 -15.55
CA GLY A 137 17.21 -0.76 -16.43
C GLY A 137 17.26 -2.25 -16.02
N LEU A 138 17.85 -2.58 -14.87
CA LEU A 138 17.96 -3.95 -14.40
C LEU A 138 16.65 -4.41 -13.74
N VAL A 139 16.20 -5.61 -14.09
CA VAL A 139 15.04 -6.25 -13.49
C VAL A 139 15.31 -6.54 -12.03
N ARG A 140 14.34 -6.17 -11.17
CA ARG A 140 14.33 -6.54 -9.75
C ARG A 140 13.52 -7.81 -9.54
N GLY A 141 12.36 -7.93 -10.19
CA GLY A 141 11.52 -9.13 -10.15
C GLY A 141 10.15 -8.90 -10.77
N LEU A 142 9.20 -9.78 -10.47
CA LEU A 142 7.81 -9.70 -10.94
C LEU A 142 6.86 -9.27 -9.81
N LEU A 143 6.02 -8.28 -10.10
CA LEU A 143 5.05 -7.73 -9.16
C LEU A 143 3.64 -7.75 -9.75
N CYS A 144 2.61 -7.87 -8.92
CA CYS A 144 1.25 -7.58 -9.39
C CYS A 144 1.12 -6.07 -9.66
N GLN A 145 0.18 -5.67 -10.55
CA GLN A 145 -0.01 -4.25 -10.90
C GLN A 145 -0.14 -3.34 -9.68
N ARG A 146 -0.90 -3.74 -8.65
CA ARG A 146 -1.06 -2.95 -7.42
C ARG A 146 0.24 -2.72 -6.68
N CYS A 147 1.08 -3.75 -6.55
CA CYS A 147 2.37 -3.64 -5.89
C CYS A 147 3.36 -2.86 -6.74
N ASN A 148 3.37 -3.07 -8.05
CA ASN A 148 4.22 -2.33 -8.98
C ASN A 148 3.92 -0.83 -8.97
N THR A 149 2.64 -0.45 -9.04
CA THR A 149 2.24 0.96 -8.92
C THR A 149 2.65 1.54 -7.57
N ALA A 150 2.42 0.80 -6.47
CA ALA A 150 2.81 1.26 -5.13
C ALA A 150 4.32 1.33 -4.91
N GLU A 151 5.09 0.48 -5.59
CA GLU A 151 6.55 0.52 -5.56
C GLU A 151 7.04 1.90 -6.00
N ALA A 152 6.47 2.51 -7.03
CA ALA A 152 6.92 3.81 -7.53
C ALA A 152 6.87 4.97 -6.51
N PHE A 153 6.04 4.89 -5.47
CA PHE A 153 5.83 6.00 -4.51
C PHE A 153 5.93 5.63 -3.03
N ARG A 154 6.13 4.35 -2.68
CA ARG A 154 6.32 3.94 -1.28
C ARG A 154 7.79 3.76 -0.96
N ASP A 155 8.23 4.38 0.12
CA ASP A 155 9.60 4.41 0.62
C ASP A 155 9.80 3.62 1.93
N ALA A 156 8.73 2.98 2.43
CA ALA A 156 8.72 2.28 3.71
C ALA A 156 8.16 0.85 3.60
N GLY A 157 8.38 0.07 4.66
CA GLY A 157 7.85 -1.28 4.81
C GLY A 157 8.37 -2.26 3.75
N PRO A 158 7.50 -3.13 3.19
CA PRO A 158 7.93 -4.20 2.29
C PRO A 158 8.52 -3.66 0.98
N TYR A 159 8.18 -2.44 0.56
CA TYR A 159 8.69 -1.82 -0.66
C TYR A 159 10.17 -1.41 -0.54
N ARG A 160 10.54 -0.76 0.58
CA ARG A 160 11.94 -0.44 0.87
C ARG A 160 12.79 -1.70 0.92
N ARG A 161 12.32 -2.70 1.67
CA ARG A 161 12.98 -4.00 1.82
C ARG A 161 13.09 -4.76 0.50
N TYR A 162 12.06 -4.71 -0.33
CA TYR A 162 12.09 -5.28 -1.68
C TYR A 162 13.23 -4.69 -2.52
N ARG A 163 13.47 -3.38 -2.46
CA ARG A 163 14.62 -2.76 -3.15
C ARG A 163 15.98 -3.17 -2.58
N GLU A 164 16.06 -3.40 -1.26
CA GLU A 164 17.30 -3.81 -0.60
C GLU A 164 17.74 -5.21 -1.01
N ARG A 165 16.78 -6.13 -1.20
CA ARG A 165 17.07 -7.52 -1.59
C ARG A 165 15.95 -8.08 -2.47
N PRO A 166 15.88 -7.66 -3.75
CA PRO A 166 14.86 -8.12 -4.69
C PRO A 166 15.14 -9.54 -5.19
N PRO A 167 14.18 -10.22 -5.85
CA PRO A 167 14.37 -11.54 -6.47
C PRO A 167 15.69 -11.70 -7.24
N ALA A 168 16.03 -10.75 -8.11
CA ALA A 168 17.29 -10.78 -8.84
C ALA A 168 18.53 -10.88 -7.92
N ALA A 169 18.53 -10.14 -6.81
CA ALA A 169 19.60 -10.18 -5.81
C ALA A 169 19.56 -11.45 -4.94
N ILE A 170 18.38 -11.96 -4.60
CA ILE A 170 18.20 -13.22 -3.85
C ILE A 170 18.78 -14.38 -4.65
N LEU A 171 18.51 -14.40 -5.95
CA LEU A 171 18.90 -15.46 -6.88
C LEU A 171 20.28 -15.23 -7.49
N THR A 172 20.92 -14.08 -7.21
CA THR A 172 22.23 -13.70 -7.76
C THR A 172 22.27 -13.69 -9.30
N VAL A 173 21.16 -13.29 -9.94
CA VAL A 173 21.03 -13.17 -11.39
C VAL A 173 20.90 -11.72 -11.83
N GLN A 174 21.24 -11.44 -13.08
CA GLN A 174 20.99 -10.16 -13.73
C GLN A 174 20.07 -10.36 -14.93
N ALA A 175 19.22 -9.38 -15.21
CA ALA A 175 18.39 -9.37 -16.41
C ALA A 175 18.09 -7.91 -16.78
N ARG A 176 18.14 -7.60 -18.06
CA ARG A 176 17.79 -6.26 -18.56
C ARG A 176 16.31 -6.21 -18.90
N TYR A 177 15.62 -5.18 -18.42
CA TYR A 177 14.22 -4.93 -18.79
C TYR A 177 14.08 -4.55 -20.27
N TRP A 178 15.10 -3.85 -20.79
CA TRP A 178 15.13 -3.39 -22.17
C TRP A 178 16.50 -3.69 -22.81
N ASN A 179 16.47 -4.25 -24.02
CA ASN A 179 17.66 -4.47 -24.84
C ASN A 179 17.73 -3.42 -25.98
N PRO A 180 18.73 -2.52 -25.99
CA PRO A 180 18.92 -1.55 -27.07
C PRO A 180 19.12 -2.18 -28.45
N LEU A 181 19.76 -3.36 -28.52
CA LEU A 181 20.09 -4.02 -29.78
C LEU A 181 18.89 -4.73 -30.41
N ALA A 182 18.01 -5.30 -29.58
CA ALA A 182 16.76 -5.92 -30.05
C ALA A 182 15.80 -4.87 -30.64
N LYS A 183 15.68 -3.70 -29.99
CA LYS A 183 14.89 -2.58 -30.51
C LYS A 183 15.48 -2.03 -31.79
N ALA A 184 16.81 -1.94 -31.88
CA ALA A 184 17.48 -1.57 -33.12
C ALA A 184 17.12 -2.54 -34.24
N SER A 185 17.28 -3.86 -34.07
CA SER A 185 16.94 -4.85 -35.11
C SER A 185 15.48 -4.83 -35.55
N GLU A 186 14.54 -4.59 -34.62
CA GLU A 186 13.11 -4.42 -34.95
C GLU A 186 12.85 -3.13 -35.76
N ASP A 187 13.56 -2.04 -35.43
CA ASP A 187 13.45 -0.76 -36.14
C ASP A 187 14.15 -0.77 -37.53
N ILE A 188 15.13 -1.65 -37.77
CA ILE A 188 15.79 -1.82 -39.10
C ILE A 188 15.19 -2.95 -39.96
N GLY A 189 14.22 -3.72 -39.44
CA GLY A 189 13.53 -4.76 -40.19
C GLY A 189 14.46 -5.86 -40.74
N LEU A 190 15.38 -6.37 -39.91
CA LEU A 190 16.20 -7.55 -40.20
C LEU A 190 15.64 -8.80 -39.54
#